data_AF-W2PT93-F1
#
_entry.id   AF-W2PT93-F1
#
_cell.length_a   1.000
_cell.length_b   1.000
_cell.length_c   1.000
_cell.angle_alpha   90.00
_cell.angle_beta   90.00
_cell.angle_gamma   90.00
#
_symmetry.space_group_name_H-M   'P 1'
#
loop_
_entity.id
_entity.type
_entity.pdbx_description
1 polymer ?
#
loop_
_entity_poly.entity_id
_entity_poly.type
_entity_poly.pdbx_seq_one_letter_code
_entity_poly.pdbx_strand_id
1 'polypeptide(L)'
;MVYPPPSRNISIPAVVAGNILQNDDTSITASDNGYDGAIIMRTQNKLAMLISPQQRASVNTESSFAMVTVNSDDTSVPPLRLSYLDSFYFDTAFDAATGNVIFTPSCDYPIRNRSLASVFTKNFNVMNHDGSSVGLHLGGRVVTASATVLNYVDVPVGIAARRKALVLDDGLSMIAEHHRFKQHQRRGTAY
;
A
#
# COMPACT_ATOMS: atom_id res chain seq x y z
N MET A 1 22.44 36.90 56.32
CA MET A 1 21.49 36.30 55.37
C MET A 1 22.29 35.90 54.14
N VAL A 2 22.46 34.60 53.93
CA VAL A 2 23.21 34.07 52.78
C VAL A 2 22.27 34.05 51.58
N TYR A 3 22.63 34.73 50.51
CA TYR A 3 21.84 34.79 49.28
C TYR A 3 21.84 33.39 48.63
N PRO A 4 20.69 32.82 48.24
CA PRO A 4 20.69 31.55 47.52
C PRO A 4 21.37 31.77 46.15
N PRO A 5 22.20 30.83 45.68
CA PRO A 5 22.77 30.95 44.35
C PRO A 5 21.64 31.01 43.31
N PRO A 6 21.72 31.91 42.30
CA PRO A 6 20.74 31.92 41.22
C PRO A 6 20.75 30.56 40.53
N SER A 7 19.58 30.00 40.26
CA SER A 7 19.40 28.78 39.46
C SER A 7 19.94 29.05 38.06
N ARG A 8 21.23 28.76 37.86
CA ARG A 8 21.82 28.73 36.54
C ARG A 8 21.32 27.44 35.89
N ASN A 9 20.34 27.57 35.00
CA ASN A 9 20.04 26.52 34.04
C ASN A 9 21.33 26.31 33.23
N ILE A 10 22.07 25.26 33.55
CA ILE A 10 23.19 24.83 32.73
C ILE A 10 22.55 24.15 31.51
N SER A 11 22.34 24.89 30.44
CA SER A 11 22.10 24.30 29.12
C SER A 11 23.46 23.79 28.63
N ILE A 12 23.81 22.57 29.03
CA ILE A 12 24.84 21.82 28.31
C ILE A 12 24.11 21.30 27.06
N PRO A 13 24.51 21.66 25.84
CA PRO A 13 24.07 20.90 24.69
C PRO A 13 24.59 19.48 24.94
N ALA A 14 23.72 18.53 25.30
CA ALA A 14 24.14 17.14 25.46
C ALA A 14 24.32 16.54 24.07
N VAL A 15 25.35 17.00 23.36
CA VAL A 15 25.95 16.28 22.24
C VAL A 15 26.64 15.09 22.88
N VAL A 16 26.01 13.92 22.80
CA VAL A 16 26.47 12.70 23.48
C VAL A 16 27.65 12.08 22.71
N ALA A 17 27.71 12.27 21.38
CA ALA A 17 28.86 11.99 20.53
C ALA A 17 28.73 12.73 19.18
N GLY A 18 29.84 13.26 18.66
CA GLY A 18 29.92 13.84 17.32
C GLY A 18 31.37 13.90 16.84
N ASN A 19 31.60 13.53 15.57
CA ASN A 19 32.88 13.80 14.91
C ASN A 19 32.82 15.23 14.36
N ILE A 20 33.61 16.14 14.95
CA ILE A 20 33.65 17.58 14.62
C ILE A 20 34.66 17.87 13.49
N LEU A 21 35.34 16.84 12.96
CA LEU A 21 36.35 16.99 11.91
C LEU A 21 35.76 16.69 10.52
N GLN A 22 35.50 17.79 9.80
CA GLN A 22 35.34 17.95 8.35
C GLN A 22 34.00 17.54 7.71
N ASN A 23 33.21 18.57 7.32
CA ASN A 23 32.19 18.65 6.26
C ASN A 23 31.02 17.64 6.22
N ASP A 24 31.04 16.56 7.00
CA ASP A 24 30.02 15.49 7.03
C ASP A 24 29.50 15.21 8.45
N ASP A 25 29.34 16.27 9.26
CA ASP A 25 29.09 16.17 10.70
C ASP A 25 27.88 15.27 11.02
N THR A 26 28.21 14.10 11.57
CA THR A 26 27.25 13.17 12.16
C THR A 26 27.20 13.44 13.66
N SER A 27 26.00 13.70 14.19
CA SER A 27 25.82 14.07 15.60
C SER A 27 24.61 13.38 16.20
N ILE A 28 24.73 13.02 17.48
CA ILE A 28 23.59 12.59 18.32
C ILE A 28 23.47 13.61 19.45
N THR A 29 22.34 14.30 19.51
CA THR A 29 22.04 15.32 20.51
C THR A 29 20.79 14.93 21.28
N ALA A 30 20.89 14.87 22.60
CA ALA A 30 19.70 14.94 23.45
C ALA A 30 19.51 16.40 23.85
N SER A 31 18.39 17.00 23.49
CA SER A 31 18.02 18.35 23.90
C SER A 31 16.95 18.22 24.96
N ASP A 32 17.16 18.80 26.13
CA ASP A 32 16.13 18.95 27.16
C ASP A 32 15.91 20.45 27.39
N ASN A 33 14.70 20.93 27.14
CA ASN A 33 14.32 22.33 27.35
C ASN A 33 13.43 22.52 28.60
N GLY A 34 13.43 21.55 29.51
CA GLY A 34 12.82 21.63 30.84
C GLY A 34 11.37 21.13 30.94
N TYR A 35 10.61 21.15 29.84
CA TYR A 35 9.26 20.56 29.77
C TYR A 35 9.17 19.42 28.76
N ASP A 36 9.95 19.52 27.68
CA ASP A 36 10.04 18.49 26.67
C ASP A 36 11.48 18.30 26.21
N GLY A 37 11.83 17.06 25.87
CA GLY A 37 13.13 16.69 25.35
C GLY A 37 13.05 16.07 23.95
N ALA A 38 14.07 16.32 23.14
CA ALA A 38 14.27 15.71 21.84
C ALA A 38 15.53 14.82 21.83
N ILE A 39 15.50 13.74 21.07
CA ILE A 39 16.72 13.06 20.62
C ILE A 39 16.85 13.31 19.13
N ILE A 40 17.98 13.84 18.70
CA ILE A 40 18.24 14.25 17.32
C ILE A 40 19.49 13.52 16.84
N MET A 41 19.38 12.83 15.71
CA MET A 41 20.52 12.26 14.99
C MET A 41 20.60 12.91 13.62
N ARG A 42 21.78 13.40 13.27
CA ARG A 42 22.09 13.94 11.95
C ARG A 42 23.21 13.15 11.30
N THR A 43 23.18 13.03 9.99
CA THR A 43 24.25 12.48 9.16
C THR A 43 24.48 13.45 8.00
N GLN A 44 25.71 13.87 7.75
CA GLN A 44 26.02 14.85 6.69
C GLN A 44 25.15 16.13 6.79
N ASN A 45 24.93 16.62 8.01
CA ASN A 45 24.03 17.75 8.33
C ASN A 45 22.53 17.56 8.01
N LYS A 46 22.11 16.45 7.39
CA LYS A 46 20.70 16.10 7.18
C LYS A 46 20.10 15.39 8.40
N LEU A 47 18.80 15.54 8.61
CA LEU A 47 18.10 14.86 9.70
C LEU A 47 17.99 13.36 9.39
N ALA A 48 18.62 12.52 10.20
CA ALA A 48 18.49 11.07 10.09
C ALA A 48 17.36 10.56 10.98
N MET A 49 17.29 11.02 12.24
CA MET A 49 16.27 10.60 13.21
C MET A 49 15.95 11.73 14.19
N LEU A 50 14.67 11.94 14.47
CA LEU A 50 14.16 12.85 15.50
C LEU A 50 13.15 12.10 16.37
N ILE A 51 13.44 11.99 17.66
CA ILE A 51 12.39 11.77 18.67
C ILE A 51 12.06 13.14 19.20
N SER A 52 10.87 13.63 18.88
CA SER A 52 10.42 14.96 19.30
C SER A 52 9.95 14.98 20.76
N PRO A 53 9.93 16.17 21.37
CA PRO A 53 9.14 16.52 22.55
C PRO A 53 7.81 15.79 22.73
N GLN A 54 7.05 15.64 21.64
CA GLN A 54 5.72 15.03 21.66
C GLN A 54 5.75 13.50 21.51
N GLN A 55 6.88 12.85 21.84
CA GLN A 55 7.11 11.40 21.74
C GLN A 55 6.94 10.84 20.31
N ARG A 56 7.22 11.64 19.28
CA ARG A 56 7.08 11.24 17.87
C ARG A 56 8.44 10.87 17.28
N ALA A 57 8.52 9.75 16.58
CA ALA A 57 9.74 9.26 15.95
C ALA A 57 9.70 9.51 14.44
N SER A 58 10.46 10.48 13.98
CA SER A 58 10.61 10.82 12.56
C SER A 58 11.98 10.33 12.07
N VAL A 59 12.03 9.72 10.90
CA VAL A 59 13.26 9.27 10.22
C VAL A 59 13.25 9.90 8.83
N ASN A 60 14.31 10.65 8.52
CA ASN A 60 14.50 11.34 7.24
C ASN A 60 13.36 12.31 6.83
N THR A 61 12.73 13.01 7.79
CA THR A 61 11.62 13.95 7.52
C THR A 61 11.48 15.04 8.59
N GLU A 62 11.13 16.25 8.17
CA GLU A 62 10.82 17.40 9.03
C GLU A 62 9.35 17.48 9.49
N SER A 63 8.47 16.58 9.05
CA SER A 63 7.03 16.68 9.32
C SER A 63 6.71 16.45 10.80
N SER A 64 6.19 17.48 11.48
CA SER A 64 5.91 17.43 12.91
C SER A 64 4.55 16.81 13.26
N PHE A 65 3.70 16.45 12.30
CA PHE A 65 2.29 16.12 12.55
C PHE A 65 1.97 14.63 12.75
N ALA A 66 2.87 13.71 12.39
CA ALA A 66 2.62 12.27 12.49
C ALA A 66 3.43 11.60 13.63
N MET A 67 2.88 10.54 14.22
CA MET A 67 3.50 9.85 15.37
C MET A 67 4.76 9.07 14.99
N VAL A 68 4.74 8.45 13.80
CA VAL A 68 5.91 7.86 13.15
C VAL A 68 5.89 8.32 11.70
N THR A 69 6.98 8.91 11.24
CA THR A 69 7.14 9.26 9.83
C THR A 69 8.46 8.70 9.36
N VAL A 70 8.39 7.73 8.46
CA VAL A 70 9.57 7.25 7.73
C VAL A 70 9.42 7.77 6.32
N ASN A 71 10.43 8.52 5.88
CA ASN A 71 10.42 9.19 4.60
C ASN A 71 11.71 8.87 3.84
N SER A 72 11.70 9.13 2.55
CA SER A 72 12.91 9.15 1.73
C SER A 72 12.94 10.47 0.97
N ASP A 73 14.04 11.22 1.08
CA ASP A 73 14.34 12.38 0.24
C ASP A 73 14.91 11.95 -1.14
N ASP A 74 15.06 10.65 -1.37
CA ASP A 74 15.45 10.03 -2.63
C ASP A 74 14.28 9.23 -3.23
N THR A 75 13.90 9.56 -4.46
CA THR A 75 12.81 8.89 -5.21
C THR A 75 13.11 7.43 -5.55
N SER A 76 14.37 7.00 -5.41
CA SER A 76 14.84 5.65 -5.74
C SER A 76 14.83 4.71 -4.53
N VAL A 77 14.62 5.25 -3.33
CA VAL A 77 14.66 4.50 -2.07
C VAL A 77 13.26 4.49 -1.44
N PRO A 78 12.68 3.31 -1.18
CA PRO A 78 11.39 3.24 -0.53
C PRO A 78 11.50 3.73 0.93
N PRO A 79 10.55 4.54 1.42
CA PRO A 79 10.54 5.01 2.79
C PRO A 79 10.45 3.87 3.82
N LEU A 80 9.92 2.70 3.47
CA LEU A 80 9.90 1.54 4.36
C LEU A 80 10.25 0.27 3.59
N ARG A 81 11.27 -0.44 4.08
CA ARG A 81 11.63 -1.80 3.68
C ARG A 81 11.54 -2.71 4.88
N LEU A 82 10.72 -3.75 4.79
CA LEU A 82 10.75 -4.88 5.72
C LEU A 82 11.49 -6.02 5.05
N SER A 83 12.41 -6.68 5.76
CA SER A 83 13.09 -7.86 5.23
C SER A 83 12.95 -9.08 6.13
N TYR A 84 13.08 -10.27 5.54
CA TYR A 84 13.24 -11.53 6.24
C TYR A 84 14.41 -12.29 5.65
N LEU A 85 15.36 -12.69 6.51
CA LEU A 85 16.59 -13.39 6.15
C LEU A 85 17.41 -12.68 5.06
N ASP A 86 17.31 -11.35 4.95
CA ASP A 86 17.99 -10.53 3.94
C ASP A 86 17.82 -11.06 2.51
N SER A 87 16.67 -11.66 2.23
CA SER A 87 16.38 -12.27 0.93
C SER A 87 14.94 -12.09 0.50
N PHE A 88 14.04 -11.78 1.44
CA PHE A 88 12.67 -11.38 1.15
C PHE A 88 12.52 -9.94 1.59
N TYR A 89 12.02 -9.10 0.70
CA TYR A 89 11.83 -7.69 0.94
C TYR A 89 10.38 -7.32 0.68
N PHE A 90 9.86 -6.41 1.47
CA PHE A 90 8.59 -5.74 1.23
C PHE A 90 8.84 -4.24 1.29
N ASP A 91 8.81 -3.63 0.12
CA ASP A 91 8.99 -2.20 -0.03
C ASP A 91 7.64 -1.51 -0.17
N THR A 92 7.47 -0.44 0.58
CA THR A 92 6.35 0.48 0.38
C THR A 92 6.89 1.81 -0.11
N ALA A 93 6.42 2.25 -1.26
CA ALA A 93 6.75 3.55 -1.83
C ALA A 93 5.49 4.31 -2.20
N PHE A 94 5.64 5.63 -2.37
CA PHE A 94 4.60 6.49 -2.89
C PHE A 94 5.07 7.05 -4.23
N ASP A 95 4.25 6.90 -5.27
CA ASP A 95 4.49 7.58 -6.52
C ASP A 95 4.14 9.06 -6.36
N ALA A 96 5.15 9.92 -6.42
CA ALA A 96 4.98 11.36 -6.23
C ALA A 96 4.10 12.02 -7.31
N ALA A 97 3.98 11.42 -8.50
CA ALA A 97 3.18 11.96 -9.59
C ALA A 97 1.71 11.53 -9.50
N THR A 98 1.45 10.29 -9.07
CA THR A 98 0.09 9.72 -9.05
C THR A 98 -0.53 9.65 -7.65
N GLY A 99 0.26 9.82 -6.60
CA GLY A 99 -0.15 9.62 -5.21
C GLY A 99 -0.42 8.15 -4.86
N ASN A 100 -0.11 7.22 -5.76
CA ASN A 100 -0.34 5.79 -5.56
C ASN A 100 0.60 5.23 -4.50
N VAL A 101 0.06 4.36 -3.66
CA VAL A 101 0.87 3.51 -2.78
C VAL A 101 1.30 2.28 -3.57
N ILE A 102 2.61 2.11 -3.72
CA ILE A 102 3.23 0.98 -4.41
C ILE A 102 3.72 0.00 -3.37
N PHE A 103 3.23 -1.24 -3.45
CA PHE A 103 3.74 -2.37 -2.68
C PHE A 103 4.60 -3.24 -3.59
N THR A 104 5.90 -3.35 -3.30
CA THR A 104 6.84 -4.15 -4.07
C THR A 104 7.46 -5.23 -3.18
N PRO A 105 6.76 -6.35 -2.96
CA PRO A 105 7.39 -7.54 -2.43
C PRO A 105 8.33 -8.11 -3.47
N SER A 106 9.54 -8.44 -3.04
CA SER A 106 10.52 -9.09 -3.88
C SER A 106 11.30 -10.10 -3.06
N CYS A 107 12.00 -10.98 -3.76
CA CYS A 107 13.03 -11.78 -3.13
C CYS A 107 14.14 -12.06 -4.14
N ASP A 108 15.31 -12.39 -3.64
CA ASP A 108 16.48 -12.68 -4.47
C ASP A 108 16.33 -13.97 -5.30
N TYR A 109 15.27 -14.75 -5.05
CA TYR A 109 14.99 -15.98 -5.76
C TYR A 109 14.03 -15.76 -6.94
N PRO A 110 14.50 -15.86 -8.21
CA PRO A 110 13.75 -15.39 -9.38
C PRO A 110 12.38 -16.03 -9.57
N ILE A 111 12.23 -17.32 -9.21
CA ILE A 111 10.96 -18.03 -9.40
C ILE A 111 9.91 -17.64 -8.36
N ARG A 112 10.33 -17.19 -7.16
CA ARG A 112 9.43 -16.67 -6.13
C ARG A 112 9.08 -15.20 -6.37
N ASN A 113 9.84 -14.50 -7.23
CA ASN A 113 9.62 -13.11 -7.59
C ASN A 113 8.65 -12.92 -8.80
N ARG A 114 8.03 -13.98 -9.32
CA ARG A 114 7.15 -13.90 -10.51
C ARG A 114 5.68 -13.60 -10.21
N SER A 115 5.22 -13.81 -8.97
CA SER A 115 3.82 -13.63 -8.60
C SER A 115 3.71 -12.95 -7.25
N LEU A 116 3.01 -11.82 -7.22
CA LEU A 116 2.63 -11.12 -6.00
C LEU A 116 1.23 -11.57 -5.59
N ALA A 117 1.10 -12.12 -4.39
CA ALA A 117 -0.19 -12.42 -3.78
C ALA A 117 -0.41 -11.52 -2.55
N SER A 118 -1.46 -10.70 -2.57
CA SER A 118 -1.99 -10.04 -1.37
C SER A 118 -3.16 -10.85 -0.85
N VAL A 119 -3.08 -11.32 0.39
CA VAL A 119 -4.10 -12.19 1.00
C VAL A 119 -4.86 -11.42 2.07
N PHE A 120 -6.14 -11.16 1.82
CA PHE A 120 -7.06 -10.59 2.80
C PHE A 120 -7.87 -11.72 3.43
N THR A 121 -7.81 -11.85 4.76
CA THR A 121 -8.62 -12.86 5.50
C THR A 121 -10.05 -12.39 5.77
N LYS A 122 -10.40 -11.21 5.25
CA LYS A 122 -11.69 -10.52 5.38
C LYS A 122 -12.04 -9.88 4.05
N ASN A 123 -13.26 -9.34 3.96
CA ASN A 123 -13.74 -8.64 2.77
C ASN A 123 -12.84 -7.44 2.44
N PHE A 124 -12.46 -7.34 1.16
CA PHE A 124 -11.84 -6.14 0.61
C PHE A 124 -12.94 -5.21 0.09
N ASN A 125 -13.09 -4.04 0.70
CA ASN A 125 -14.14 -3.09 0.36
C ASN A 125 -13.56 -1.85 -0.33
N VAL A 126 -14.00 -1.58 -1.55
CA VAL A 126 -13.66 -0.35 -2.30
C VAL A 126 -14.78 0.66 -2.10
N MET A 127 -14.75 1.34 -0.94
CA MET A 127 -15.86 2.19 -0.46
C MET A 127 -16.25 3.31 -1.42
N ASN A 128 -15.30 3.87 -2.16
CA ASN A 128 -15.51 4.99 -3.06
C ASN A 128 -15.78 4.55 -4.52
N HIS A 129 -16.07 3.27 -4.77
CA HIS A 129 -16.40 2.81 -6.11
C HIS A 129 -17.71 3.46 -6.61
N ASP A 130 -17.60 4.32 -7.62
CA ASP A 130 -18.72 5.12 -8.14
C ASP A 130 -19.24 4.65 -9.52
N GLY A 131 -18.56 3.67 -10.13
CA GLY A 131 -18.87 3.17 -11.47
C GLY A 131 -18.49 4.13 -12.61
N SER A 132 -17.69 5.17 -12.34
CA SER A 132 -17.30 6.19 -13.30
C SER A 132 -15.83 6.57 -13.21
N SER A 133 -15.39 7.15 -12.10
CA SER A 133 -14.10 7.83 -11.95
C SER A 133 -13.22 7.28 -10.83
N VAL A 134 -13.83 6.62 -9.84
CA VAL A 134 -13.14 6.07 -8.68
C VAL A 134 -13.61 4.64 -8.46
N GLY A 135 -12.68 3.70 -8.20
CA GLY A 135 -13.06 2.32 -7.89
C GLY A 135 -12.02 1.27 -8.24
N LEU A 136 -12.47 0.03 -8.46
CA LEU A 136 -11.64 -1.03 -9.03
C LEU A 136 -11.21 -0.65 -10.46
N HIS A 137 -9.92 -0.38 -10.65
CA HIS A 137 -9.31 -0.20 -11.97
C HIS A 137 -8.66 -1.50 -12.46
N LEU A 138 -8.95 -1.89 -13.70
CA LEU A 138 -8.30 -3.00 -14.39
C LEU A 138 -7.67 -2.48 -15.68
N GLY A 139 -6.34 -2.61 -15.80
CA GLY A 139 -5.61 -2.13 -16.99
C GLY A 139 -5.81 -0.63 -17.27
N GLY A 140 -5.92 0.20 -16.22
CA GLY A 140 -6.12 1.65 -16.33
C GLY A 140 -7.58 2.10 -16.47
N ARG A 141 -8.55 1.20 -16.58
CA ARG A 141 -9.97 1.55 -16.72
C ARG A 141 -10.77 1.19 -15.47
N VAL A 142 -11.59 2.13 -14.99
CA VAL A 142 -12.57 1.86 -13.92
C VAL A 142 -13.56 0.81 -14.42
N VAL A 143 -13.79 -0.22 -13.60
CA VAL A 143 -14.94 -1.11 -13.78
C VAL A 143 -16.19 -0.27 -13.53
N THR A 144 -17.06 -0.12 -14.53
CA THR A 144 -18.25 0.74 -14.40
C THR A 144 -19.46 0.04 -13.78
N ALA A 145 -19.44 -1.29 -13.70
CA ALA A 145 -20.53 -2.08 -13.16
C ALA A 145 -20.52 -2.10 -11.62
N SER A 146 -21.67 -1.85 -10.98
CA SER A 146 -21.82 -2.02 -9.54
C SER A 146 -21.69 -3.49 -9.13
N ALA A 147 -21.44 -3.76 -7.83
CA ALA A 147 -21.38 -5.12 -7.30
C ALA A 147 -22.65 -5.95 -7.62
N THR A 148 -23.85 -5.34 -7.55
CA THR A 148 -25.10 -6.01 -7.92
C THR A 148 -25.10 -6.44 -9.39
N VAL A 149 -24.57 -5.59 -10.28
CA VAL A 149 -24.51 -5.88 -11.72
C VAL A 149 -23.45 -6.93 -12.02
N LEU A 150 -22.28 -6.87 -11.38
CA LEU A 150 -21.24 -7.91 -11.50
C LEU A 150 -21.76 -9.28 -11.02
N ASN A 151 -22.57 -9.31 -9.96
CA ASN A 151 -23.18 -10.54 -9.46
C ASN A 151 -24.21 -11.16 -10.43
N TYR A 152 -24.52 -10.52 -11.56
CA TYR A 152 -25.33 -11.16 -12.62
C TYR A 152 -24.58 -12.25 -13.39
N VAL A 153 -23.25 -12.29 -13.36
CA VAL A 153 -22.47 -13.36 -14.03
C VAL A 153 -22.09 -14.52 -13.10
N ASP A 154 -22.39 -14.41 -11.80
CA ASP A 154 -22.24 -15.52 -10.85
C ASP A 154 -23.37 -16.54 -11.04
N VAL A 155 -23.14 -17.54 -11.90
CA VAL A 155 -24.09 -18.60 -12.25
C VAL A 155 -23.39 -19.96 -12.35
N PRO A 156 -24.03 -21.07 -11.93
CA PRO A 156 -23.52 -22.40 -12.20
C PRO A 156 -23.46 -22.67 -13.70
N VAL A 157 -22.38 -23.31 -14.16
CA VAL A 157 -22.19 -23.67 -15.57
C VAL A 157 -23.37 -24.52 -16.07
N GLY A 158 -23.93 -24.16 -17.22
CA GLY A 158 -25.02 -24.88 -17.87
C GLY A 158 -26.42 -24.61 -17.29
N ILE A 159 -26.57 -23.71 -16.31
CA ILE A 159 -27.87 -23.34 -15.74
C ILE A 159 -28.23 -21.91 -16.11
N ALA A 160 -29.38 -21.72 -16.76
CA ALA A 160 -30.00 -20.42 -16.89
C ALA A 160 -30.76 -20.07 -15.60
N ALA A 161 -30.36 -18.99 -14.93
CA ALA A 161 -30.98 -18.53 -13.69
C ALA A 161 -31.69 -17.18 -13.88
N ARG A 162 -32.79 -16.96 -13.15
CA ARG A 162 -33.55 -15.70 -13.21
C ARG A 162 -32.69 -14.53 -12.71
N ARG A 163 -32.84 -13.35 -13.33
CA ARG A 163 -32.15 -12.10 -12.95
C ARG A 163 -30.62 -12.22 -13.02
N LYS A 164 -30.13 -12.97 -14.01
CA LYS A 164 -28.71 -13.11 -14.33
C LYS A 164 -28.47 -12.66 -15.77
N ALA A 165 -27.22 -12.44 -16.12
CA ALA A 165 -26.85 -11.92 -17.43
C ALA A 165 -27.17 -12.94 -18.53
N LEU A 166 -27.72 -12.46 -19.65
CA LEU A 166 -27.75 -13.19 -20.91
C LEU A 166 -26.60 -12.65 -21.78
N VAL A 167 -25.64 -13.50 -22.10
CA VAL A 167 -24.53 -13.16 -22.98
C VAL A 167 -24.84 -13.72 -24.37
N LEU A 168 -24.83 -12.84 -25.35
CA LEU A 168 -25.02 -13.20 -26.76
C LEU A 168 -23.65 -13.24 -27.44
N ASP A 169 -23.56 -14.00 -28.53
CA ASP A 169 -22.41 -13.95 -29.42
C ASP A 169 -22.40 -12.67 -30.29
N ASP A 170 -21.40 -12.54 -31.15
CA ASP A 170 -21.25 -11.39 -32.07
C ASP A 170 -22.45 -11.24 -33.04
N GLY A 171 -23.21 -12.32 -33.27
CA GLY A 171 -24.42 -12.33 -34.08
C GLY A 171 -25.70 -12.05 -33.27
N LEU A 172 -25.58 -11.66 -32.00
CA LEU A 172 -26.69 -11.51 -31.06
C LEU A 172 -27.48 -12.80 -30.82
N SER A 173 -26.83 -13.96 -30.98
CA SER A 173 -27.42 -15.28 -30.78
C SER A 173 -26.95 -15.94 -29.48
N MET A 174 -27.74 -16.90 -29.00
CA MET A 174 -27.38 -17.77 -27.88
C MET A 174 -26.83 -19.09 -28.43
N ILE A 175 -25.56 -19.43 -28.18
CA ILE A 175 -24.92 -20.67 -28.67
C ILE A 175 -25.43 -21.95 -27.95
N ALA A 176 -26.51 -21.87 -27.16
CA ALA A 176 -27.06 -23.00 -26.42
C ALA A 176 -28.16 -23.74 -27.20
N GLU A 177 -27.89 -24.17 -28.44
CA GLU A 177 -28.74 -25.18 -29.09
C GLU A 177 -28.26 -26.58 -28.73
N HIS A 178 -28.67 -27.09 -27.56
CA HIS A 178 -28.71 -28.54 -27.37
C HIS A 178 -29.98 -29.09 -28.03
N HIS A 179 -29.94 -29.18 -29.36
CA HIS A 179 -30.98 -29.86 -30.14
C HIS A 179 -30.96 -31.37 -29.84
N ARG A 180 -31.72 -31.84 -28.85
CA ARG A 180 -32.24 -33.22 -28.88
C ARG A 180 -33.47 -33.26 -29.77
N PHE A 181 -33.26 -33.17 -31.09
CA PHE A 181 -34.26 -33.71 -32.01
C PHE A 181 -34.17 -35.24 -31.95
N LYS A 182 -35.06 -35.88 -31.19
CA LYS A 182 -35.43 -37.25 -31.54
C LYS A 182 -36.23 -37.14 -32.84
N GLN A 183 -35.59 -37.41 -33.98
CA GLN A 183 -36.33 -37.64 -35.22
C GLN A 183 -37.25 -38.84 -34.98
N HIS A 184 -38.54 -38.59 -34.80
CA HIS A 184 -39.54 -39.64 -34.93
C HIS A 184 -39.58 -40.02 -36.41
N GLN A 185 -38.90 -41.12 -36.74
CA GLN A 185 -39.01 -41.76 -38.04
C GLN A 185 -40.48 -42.17 -38.22
N ARG A 186 -41.22 -41.41 -39.04
CA ARG A 186 -42.58 -41.77 -39.43
C ARG A 186 -42.50 -43.10 -40.17
N ARG A 187 -42.96 -44.16 -39.52
CA ARG A 187 -43.08 -45.50 -40.09
C ARG A 187 -44.16 -45.45 -41.15
N GLY A 188 -43.77 -45.20 -42.39
CA GLY A 188 -44.65 -45.38 -43.54
C GLY A 188 -44.99 -46.85 -43.65
N THR A 189 -46.22 -47.22 -43.33
CA THR A 189 -46.80 -48.50 -43.72
C THR A 189 -47.03 -48.44 -45.22
N ALA A 190 -46.19 -49.12 -45.99
CA ALA A 190 -46.53 -49.54 -47.34
C ALA A 190 -47.57 -50.66 -47.23
N TYR A 191 -48.74 -50.44 -47.81
CA TYR A 191 -49.66 -51.46 -48.28
C TYR A 191 -49.79 -51.27 -49.78
#